data_AF-A0A7L4N646-F1
#
_entry.id   AF-A0A7L4N646-F1
#
_cell.length_a   1.000
_cell.length_b   1.000
_cell.length_c   1.000
_cell.angle_alpha   90.00
_cell.angle_beta   90.00
_cell.angle_gamma   90.00
#
_symmetry.space_group_name_H-M   'P 1'
#
loop_
_entity.id
_entity.type
_entity.pdbx_description
1 polymer ?
#
loop_
_entity_poly.entity_id
_entity_poly.type
_entity_poly.pdbx_seq_one_letter_code
_entity_poly.pdbx_strand_id
1 'polypeptide(L)'
;QRRLLVVLEGASLETVKVGKTFELLNCDKHKALLLRNGRDPGEVRPDIAHQSLLMLMDSPLNRAGLLQVYIHTQKNVLIEVNPQTRIPRTFDRFCGLMVQLLHKLSVRAADGPQKLVSYPSTTLNFLQVIKNPVSDHLPVGCMKIGTSFAVPKVSDLRQLVPLEEPVAIVVGAFAHGSVNVDYTEKMISISNYPLSAALTCAKITTAFEEVWGVV
;
A
#
# COMPACT_ATOMS: atom_id res chain seq x y z
N GLN A 1 8.72 19.46 -1.93
CA GLN A 1 9.69 18.71 -1.12
C GLN A 1 9.71 17.27 -1.62
N ARG A 2 10.91 16.71 -1.87
CA ARG A 2 11.07 15.35 -2.38
C ARG A 2 10.41 14.33 -1.46
N ARG A 3 9.65 13.41 -2.03
CA ARG A 3 8.95 12.33 -1.33
C ARG A 3 8.53 11.27 -2.33
N LEU A 4 8.73 10.01 -1.97
CA LEU A 4 8.20 8.88 -2.72
C LEU A 4 6.79 8.61 -2.21
N LEU A 5 5.82 8.57 -3.11
CA LEU A 5 4.47 8.11 -2.81
C LEU A 5 4.29 6.74 -3.47
N VAL A 6 3.88 5.73 -2.72
CA VAL A 6 3.57 4.40 -3.27
C VAL A 6 2.09 4.13 -3.15
N VAL A 7 1.44 3.83 -4.27
CA VAL A 7 0.04 3.42 -4.31
C VAL A 7 -0.02 1.93 -4.59
N LEU A 8 -0.48 1.16 -3.59
CA LEU A 8 -0.79 -0.26 -3.75
C LEU A 8 -2.18 -0.39 -4.38
N GLU A 9 -2.22 -0.63 -5.67
CA GLU A 9 -3.43 -0.60 -6.50
C GLU A 9 -4.12 -1.97 -6.58
N GLY A 10 -5.46 -1.99 -6.50
CA GLY A 10 -6.25 -3.22 -6.60
C GLY A 10 -6.02 -4.21 -5.46
N ALA A 11 -5.74 -3.73 -4.25
CA ALA A 11 -5.52 -4.58 -3.08
C ALA A 11 -6.78 -5.39 -2.72
N SER A 12 -6.64 -6.70 -2.52
CA SER A 12 -7.72 -7.58 -2.06
C SER A 12 -7.95 -7.45 -0.54
N LEU A 13 -8.54 -6.34 -0.10
CA LEU A 13 -8.91 -6.08 1.30
C LEU A 13 -10.42 -5.84 1.41
N GLU A 14 -11.15 -6.87 1.83
CA GLU A 14 -12.62 -6.87 1.97
C GLU A 14 -13.01 -7.65 3.22
N THR A 15 -14.02 -7.19 3.95
CA THR A 15 -14.55 -7.93 5.11
C THR A 15 -15.67 -8.88 4.70
N VAL A 16 -15.78 -9.99 5.41
CA VAL A 16 -16.85 -10.97 5.26
C VAL A 16 -17.41 -11.35 6.62
N LYS A 17 -18.73 -11.58 6.66
CA LYS A 17 -19.40 -12.04 7.87
C LYS A 17 -19.42 -13.56 7.92
N VAL A 18 -18.80 -14.15 8.95
CA VAL A 18 -18.78 -15.60 9.20
C VAL A 18 -19.51 -15.84 10.51
N GLY A 19 -20.74 -16.34 10.43
CA GLY A 19 -21.60 -16.48 11.61
C GLY A 19 -21.87 -15.14 12.30
N LYS A 20 -21.32 -14.94 13.50
CA LYS A 20 -21.46 -13.72 14.31
C LYS A 20 -20.25 -12.78 14.23
N THR A 21 -19.14 -13.21 13.62
CA THR A 21 -17.89 -12.45 13.55
C THR A 21 -17.66 -11.88 12.14
N PHE A 22 -16.82 -10.84 12.08
CA PHE A 22 -16.32 -10.30 10.82
C PHE A 22 -14.85 -10.68 10.67
N GLU A 23 -14.50 -11.18 9.49
CA GLU A 23 -13.16 -11.61 9.14
C GLU A 23 -12.71 -10.92 7.85
N LEU A 24 -11.40 -10.86 7.61
CA LEU A 24 -10.90 -10.41 6.32
C LEU A 24 -11.01 -11.56 5.32
N LEU A 25 -11.61 -11.30 4.16
CA LEU A 25 -11.81 -12.30 3.12
C LEU A 25 -10.45 -12.84 2.65
N ASN A 26 -10.35 -14.16 2.54
CA ASN A 26 -9.09 -14.88 2.32
C ASN A 26 -9.37 -16.18 1.56
N CYS A 27 -8.53 -16.51 0.57
CA CYS A 27 -8.58 -17.74 -0.21
C CYS A 27 -8.56 -19.03 0.63
N ASP A 28 -7.79 -19.08 1.73
CA ASP A 28 -7.58 -20.30 2.51
C ASP A 28 -8.75 -20.59 3.46
N LYS A 29 -9.20 -19.55 4.18
CA LYS A 29 -10.27 -19.67 5.19
C LYS A 29 -11.68 -19.67 4.57
N HIS A 30 -11.87 -18.96 3.45
CA HIS A 30 -13.20 -18.66 2.90
C HIS A 30 -13.47 -19.28 1.53
N LYS A 31 -12.69 -20.29 1.11
CA LYS A 31 -12.80 -20.94 -0.21
C LYS A 31 -14.22 -21.35 -0.60
N ALA A 32 -14.92 -22.07 0.29
CA ALA A 32 -16.27 -22.56 0.01
C ALA A 32 -17.29 -21.41 -0.18
N LEU A 33 -17.12 -20.31 0.58
CA LEU A 33 -17.97 -19.14 0.46
C LEU A 33 -17.69 -18.36 -0.84
N LEU A 34 -16.42 -18.26 -1.23
CA LEU A 34 -16.02 -17.62 -2.50
C LEU A 34 -16.61 -18.36 -3.70
N LEU A 35 -16.49 -19.69 -3.73
CA LEU A 35 -17.05 -20.52 -4.79
C LEU A 35 -18.58 -20.42 -4.87
N ARG A 36 -19.28 -20.40 -3.73
CA ARG A 36 -20.74 -20.21 -3.69
C ARG A 36 -21.19 -18.87 -4.27
N ASN A 37 -20.35 -17.84 -4.11
CA ASN A 37 -20.61 -16.50 -4.63
C ASN A 37 -20.05 -16.29 -6.05
N GLY A 38 -19.60 -17.36 -6.73
CA GLY A 38 -19.06 -17.29 -8.08
C GLY A 38 -17.74 -16.51 -8.19
N ARG A 39 -17.01 -16.33 -7.09
CA ARG A 39 -15.71 -15.64 -7.05
C ARG A 39 -14.58 -16.66 -7.06
N ASP A 40 -13.54 -16.38 -7.82
CA ASP A 40 -12.32 -17.18 -7.81
C ASP A 40 -11.57 -16.98 -6.49
N PRO A 41 -11.32 -18.06 -5.71
CA PRO A 41 -10.47 -17.97 -4.54
C PRO A 41 -9.04 -17.48 -4.84
N GLY A 42 -8.51 -17.74 -6.03
CA GLY A 42 -7.16 -17.35 -6.44
C GLY A 42 -6.94 -15.83 -6.42
N GLU A 43 -8.00 -15.05 -6.63
CA GLU A 43 -7.96 -13.58 -6.66
C GLU A 43 -7.95 -12.93 -5.26
N VAL A 44 -8.34 -13.69 -4.23
CA VAL A 44 -8.51 -13.16 -2.87
C VAL A 44 -7.22 -13.34 -2.07
N ARG A 45 -6.28 -12.42 -2.29
CA ARG A 45 -4.90 -12.47 -1.76
C ARG A 45 -4.53 -11.24 -0.92
N PRO A 46 -5.14 -11.05 0.26
CA PRO A 46 -4.79 -9.96 1.19
C PRO A 46 -3.32 -10.02 1.66
N ASP A 47 -2.67 -11.18 1.59
CA ASP A 47 -1.26 -11.38 1.94
C ASP A 47 -0.29 -10.58 1.05
N ILE A 48 -0.67 -10.30 -0.21
CA ILE A 48 0.13 -9.50 -1.14
C ILE A 48 0.28 -8.06 -0.61
N ALA A 49 -0.84 -7.45 -0.20
CA ALA A 49 -0.84 -6.12 0.40
C ALA A 49 -0.08 -6.12 1.73
N HIS A 50 -0.27 -7.16 2.57
CA HIS A 50 0.44 -7.30 3.84
C HIS A 50 1.96 -7.32 3.67
N GLN A 51 2.49 -8.20 2.81
CA GLN A 51 3.93 -8.30 2.57
C GLN A 51 4.50 -7.03 1.94
N SER A 52 3.76 -6.40 1.02
CA SER A 52 4.18 -5.15 0.38
C SER A 52 4.28 -4.00 1.41
N LEU A 53 3.29 -3.87 2.29
CA LEU A 53 3.34 -2.91 3.39
C LEU A 53 4.49 -3.19 4.35
N LEU A 54 4.81 -4.46 4.64
CA LEU A 54 5.97 -4.77 5.47
C LEU A 54 7.28 -4.28 4.84
N MET A 55 7.47 -4.45 3.52
CA MET A 55 8.66 -3.96 2.83
C MET A 55 8.73 -2.43 2.81
N LEU A 56 7.60 -1.76 2.52
CA LEU A 56 7.52 -0.30 2.46
C LEU A 56 7.76 0.34 3.83
N MET A 57 7.05 -0.13 4.86
CA MET A 57 7.06 0.52 6.17
C MET A 57 8.36 0.27 6.96
N ASP A 58 9.10 -0.79 6.63
CA ASP A 58 10.39 -1.09 7.24
C ASP A 58 11.57 -0.34 6.62
N SER A 59 11.38 0.19 5.42
CA SER A 59 12.47 0.73 4.62
C SER A 59 13.13 1.93 5.33
N PRO A 60 14.46 2.10 5.22
CA PRO A 60 15.15 3.32 5.65
C PRO A 60 14.45 4.60 5.14
N LEU A 61 13.94 4.58 3.91
CA LEU A 61 13.20 5.69 3.31
C LEU A 61 11.97 6.12 4.15
N ASN A 62 11.21 5.15 4.67
CA ASN A 62 10.07 5.45 5.54
C ASN A 62 10.53 6.06 6.87
N ARG A 63 11.60 5.51 7.46
CA ARG A 63 12.17 6.03 8.71
C ARG A 63 12.73 7.45 8.56
N ALA A 64 13.20 7.80 7.36
CA ALA A 64 13.65 9.14 7.00
C ALA A 64 12.49 10.13 6.75
N GLY A 65 11.23 9.69 6.79
CA GLY A 65 10.05 10.53 6.54
C GLY A 65 9.82 10.90 5.06
N LEU A 66 10.48 10.15 4.15
CA LEU A 66 10.48 10.39 2.71
C LEU A 66 9.55 9.45 1.94
N LEU A 67 8.76 8.62 2.64
CA LEU A 67 7.77 7.73 2.06
C LEU A 67 6.35 8.11 2.52
N GLN A 68 5.40 8.07 1.58
CA GLN A 68 3.96 8.04 1.87
C GLN A 68 3.33 6.85 1.15
N VAL A 69 2.46 6.10 1.83
CA VAL A 69 1.82 4.92 1.25
C VAL A 69 0.31 5.11 1.21
N TYR A 70 -0.29 4.74 0.09
CA TYR A 70 -1.73 4.60 -0.09
C TYR A 70 -2.05 3.17 -0.52
N ILE A 71 -3.23 2.69 -0.13
CA ILE A 71 -3.77 1.42 -0.57
C ILE A 71 -5.11 1.71 -1.22
N HIS A 72 -5.26 1.33 -2.48
CA HIS A 72 -6.53 1.39 -3.18
C HIS A 72 -7.04 -0.04 -3.39
N THR A 73 -8.19 -0.35 -2.81
CA THR A 73 -8.73 -1.72 -2.81
C THR A 73 -9.55 -2.01 -4.06
N GLN A 74 -9.74 -3.29 -4.37
CA GLN A 74 -10.66 -3.73 -5.44
C GLN A 74 -12.11 -3.27 -5.23
N LYS A 75 -12.49 -2.89 -4.00
CA LYS A 75 -13.81 -2.36 -3.65
C LYS A 75 -13.84 -0.82 -3.63
N ASN A 76 -12.88 -0.17 -4.31
CA ASN A 76 -12.79 1.28 -4.44
C ASN A 76 -12.69 2.00 -3.08
N VAL A 77 -12.01 1.39 -2.11
CA VAL A 77 -11.69 2.02 -0.81
C VAL A 77 -10.26 2.52 -0.87
N LEU A 78 -10.07 3.82 -0.62
CA LEU A 78 -8.75 4.41 -0.54
C LEU A 78 -8.34 4.56 0.93
N ILE A 79 -7.18 4.02 1.27
CA ILE A 79 -6.62 4.03 2.62
C ILE A 79 -5.30 4.78 2.58
N GLU A 80 -5.18 5.78 3.42
CA GLU A 80 -3.91 6.44 3.74
C GLU A 80 -3.23 5.73 4.90
N VAL A 81 -1.94 5.44 4.74
CA VAL A 81 -1.11 4.83 5.77
C VAL A 81 -0.20 5.89 6.36
N ASN A 82 -0.31 6.14 7.66
CA ASN A 82 0.59 7.04 8.36
C ASN A 82 2.01 6.42 8.41
N PRO A 83 3.08 7.17 8.09
CA PRO A 83 4.47 6.69 8.15
C PRO A 83 4.89 6.06 9.50
N GLN A 84 4.26 6.48 10.61
CA GLN A 84 4.52 5.95 11.95
C GLN A 84 3.81 4.62 12.24
N THR A 85 2.99 4.12 11.31
CA THR A 85 2.22 2.89 11.49
C THR A 85 3.13 1.67 11.53
N ARG A 86 3.05 0.92 12.63
CA ARG A 86 3.68 -0.39 12.76
C ARG A 86 2.74 -1.47 12.23
N ILE A 87 3.00 -1.93 11.01
CA ILE A 87 2.23 -3.02 10.41
C ILE A 87 2.49 -4.33 11.19
N PRO A 88 1.45 -5.05 11.64
CA PRO A 88 1.63 -6.32 12.34
C PRO A 88 2.38 -7.34 11.48
N ARG A 89 3.40 -7.99 12.04
CA ARG A 89 4.22 -9.00 11.32
C ARG A 89 3.48 -10.30 11.05
N THR A 90 2.57 -10.68 11.95
CA THR A 90 1.77 -11.89 11.79
C THR A 90 0.53 -11.57 10.98
N PHE A 91 0.26 -12.39 9.98
CA PHE A 91 -0.82 -12.15 9.02
C PHE A 91 -2.21 -12.10 9.67
N ASP A 92 -2.49 -12.95 10.66
CA ASP A 92 -3.78 -12.90 11.39
C ASP A 92 -4.02 -11.58 12.13
N ARG A 93 -2.97 -10.97 12.71
CA ARG A 93 -3.08 -9.66 13.36
C ARG A 93 -3.30 -8.55 12.34
N PHE A 94 -2.65 -8.64 11.18
CA PHE A 94 -2.92 -7.73 10.07
C PHE A 94 -4.38 -7.83 9.61
N CYS A 95 -4.91 -9.05 9.47
CA CYS A 95 -6.32 -9.26 9.11
C CYS A 95 -7.28 -8.57 10.11
N GLY A 96 -7.06 -8.78 11.41
CA GLY A 96 -7.87 -8.12 12.45
C GLY A 96 -7.79 -6.59 12.39
N LEU A 97 -6.61 -6.04 12.15
CA LEU A 97 -6.40 -4.59 11.96
C LEU A 97 -7.17 -4.05 10.76
N MET A 98 -7.13 -4.75 9.61
CA MET A 98 -7.86 -4.34 8.41
C MET A 98 -9.38 -4.44 8.58
N VAL A 99 -9.89 -5.47 9.27
CA VAL A 99 -11.32 -5.56 9.62
C VAL A 99 -11.74 -4.36 10.47
N GLN A 100 -10.94 -4.02 11.49
CA GLN A 100 -11.21 -2.86 12.34
C GLN A 100 -11.20 -1.56 11.53
N LEU A 101 -10.21 -1.37 10.64
CA LEU A 101 -10.11 -0.20 9.77
C LEU A 101 -11.33 -0.07 8.87
N LEU A 102 -11.73 -1.13 8.18
CA LEU A 102 -12.85 -1.09 7.24
C LEU A 102 -14.20 -0.85 7.93
N HIS A 103 -14.33 -1.25 9.20
CA HIS A 103 -15.54 -1.02 9.99
C HIS A 103 -15.60 0.37 10.63
N LYS A 104 -14.46 0.87 11.13
CA LYS A 104 -14.38 2.16 11.85
C LYS A 104 -13.95 3.33 10.98
N LEU A 105 -13.57 3.06 9.73
CA LEU A 105 -12.98 4.00 8.77
C LEU A 105 -11.65 4.66 9.21
N SER A 106 -11.20 4.38 10.43
CA SER A 106 -9.94 4.85 10.98
C SER A 106 -9.47 3.93 12.12
N VAL A 107 -8.15 3.82 12.29
CA VAL A 107 -7.53 3.16 13.44
C VAL A 107 -6.62 4.14 14.14
N ARG A 108 -6.93 4.39 15.41
CA ARG A 108 -6.16 5.28 16.29
C ARG A 108 -5.09 4.49 17.03
N ALA A 109 -4.04 5.17 17.47
CA ALA A 109 -3.10 4.58 18.39
C ALA A 109 -3.79 4.10 19.67
N ALA A 110 -3.54 2.84 20.04
CA ALA A 110 -3.83 2.38 21.39
C ALA A 110 -2.81 3.07 22.31
N ASP A 111 -3.30 3.79 23.31
CA ASP A 111 -2.53 4.67 24.16
C ASP A 111 -1.23 4.01 24.69
N GLY A 112 -0.08 4.59 24.34
CA GLY A 112 1.17 4.44 25.10
C GLY A 112 1.30 5.61 26.09
N PRO A 113 2.09 5.48 27.18
CA PRO A 113 2.13 6.44 28.29
C PRO A 113 2.88 7.75 27.99
N GLN A 114 2.78 8.30 26.78
CA GLN A 114 3.27 9.63 26.43
C GLN A 114 2.12 10.64 26.40
N LYS A 115 1.44 10.72 27.54
CA LYS A 115 0.66 11.89 27.94
C LYS A 115 1.59 12.83 28.71
N LEU A 116 2.66 13.29 28.07
CA LEU A 116 3.59 14.28 28.63
C LEU A 116 3.97 15.27 27.51
N VAL A 117 3.05 16.21 27.28
CA VAL A 117 3.26 17.64 27.05
C VAL A 117 1.97 18.15 26.39
N SER A 118 1.28 19.01 27.12
CA SER A 118 0.02 19.65 26.79
C SER A 118 0.18 20.57 25.56
N TYR A 119 -0.12 20.07 24.37
CA TYR A 119 -0.43 20.83 23.15
C TYR A 119 -1.61 20.14 22.45
N PRO A 120 -2.41 20.85 21.64
CA PRO A 120 -3.76 20.41 21.28
C PRO A 120 -3.75 19.01 20.64
N SER A 121 -4.56 18.15 21.24
CA SER A 121 -4.89 16.76 20.90
C SER A 121 -4.88 16.46 19.40
N THR A 122 -3.70 16.18 18.84
CA THR A 122 -3.57 15.59 17.51
C THR A 122 -3.62 14.08 17.71
N THR A 123 -4.82 13.52 17.66
CA THR A 123 -5.01 12.08 17.69
C THR A 123 -4.28 11.48 16.49
N LEU A 124 -3.20 10.74 16.75
CA LEU A 124 -2.42 10.09 15.70
C LEU A 124 -3.22 8.89 15.16
N ASN A 125 -3.86 9.10 14.00
CA ASN A 125 -4.45 8.03 13.21
C ASN A 125 -3.32 7.29 12.48
N PHE A 126 -3.25 5.96 12.65
CA PHE A 126 -2.29 5.11 11.95
C PHE A 126 -2.76 4.78 10.53
N LEU A 127 -4.05 4.47 10.40
CA LEU A 127 -4.67 4.13 9.13
C LEU A 127 -6.00 4.87 9.04
N GLN A 128 -6.28 5.44 7.87
CA GLN A 128 -7.51 6.19 7.65
C GLN A 128 -8.05 5.93 6.25
N VAL A 129 -9.35 5.66 6.17
CA VAL A 129 -10.08 5.66 4.90
C VAL A 129 -10.29 7.11 4.49
N ILE A 130 -9.85 7.45 3.28
CA ILE A 130 -9.95 8.78 2.69
C ILE A 130 -10.81 8.73 1.42
N LYS A 131 -11.21 9.89 0.92
CA LYS A 131 -12.07 9.98 -0.27
C LYS A 131 -11.26 9.74 -1.55
N ASN A 132 -11.86 9.05 -2.50
CA ASN A 132 -11.35 8.99 -3.87
C ASN A 132 -11.54 10.33 -4.61
N PRO A 133 -10.78 10.58 -5.70
CA PRO A 133 -9.68 9.76 -6.24
C PRO A 133 -8.34 9.96 -5.48
N VAL A 134 -7.40 9.03 -5.64
CA VAL A 134 -6.06 9.13 -5.04
C VAL A 134 -5.29 10.36 -5.51
N SER A 135 -5.53 10.80 -6.76
CA SER A 135 -4.90 11.98 -7.37
C SER A 135 -5.10 13.27 -6.57
N ASP A 136 -6.22 13.41 -5.86
CA ASP A 136 -6.54 14.61 -5.07
C ASP A 136 -5.65 14.75 -3.82
N HIS A 137 -5.00 13.67 -3.42
CA HIS A 137 -4.11 13.61 -2.26
C HIS A 137 -2.62 13.65 -2.64
N LEU A 138 -2.32 13.63 -3.95
CA LEU A 138 -0.95 13.71 -4.43
C LEU A 138 -0.48 15.18 -4.47
N PRO A 139 0.80 15.46 -4.13
CA PRO A 139 1.34 16.81 -4.23
C PRO A 139 1.30 17.37 -5.67
N VAL A 140 1.21 18.69 -5.79
CA VAL A 140 1.32 19.39 -7.09
C VAL A 140 2.71 19.11 -7.69
N GLY A 141 2.75 18.88 -9.01
CA GLY A 141 3.99 18.57 -9.73
C GLY A 141 4.50 17.15 -9.51
N CYS A 142 3.73 16.29 -8.85
CA CYS A 142 4.08 14.89 -8.66
C CYS A 142 3.93 14.11 -9.98
N MET A 143 5.01 13.51 -10.47
CA MET A 143 4.98 12.58 -11.60
C MET A 143 4.36 11.25 -11.16
N LYS A 144 3.43 10.70 -11.96
CA LYS A 144 2.73 9.44 -11.64
C LYS A 144 3.16 8.34 -12.58
N ILE A 145 3.80 7.30 -12.06
CA ILE A 145 4.39 6.21 -12.84
C ILE A 145 3.74 4.90 -12.44
N GLY A 146 3.17 4.18 -13.40
CA GLY A 146 2.68 2.82 -13.18
C GLY A 146 3.77 1.78 -13.45
N THR A 147 3.71 0.66 -12.73
CA THR A 147 4.62 -0.48 -12.95
C THR A 147 3.91 -1.62 -13.65
N SER A 148 4.55 -2.21 -14.65
CA SER A 148 4.04 -3.38 -15.35
C SER A 148 5.18 -4.17 -15.99
N PHE A 149 5.14 -5.49 -15.81
CA PHE A 149 6.05 -6.42 -16.47
C PHE A 149 5.88 -6.43 -18.00
N ALA A 150 4.69 -6.10 -18.51
CA ALA A 150 4.40 -6.14 -19.94
C ALA A 150 5.10 -5.04 -20.74
N VAL A 151 5.74 -4.06 -20.08
CA VAL A 151 6.50 -3.00 -20.76
C VAL A 151 7.80 -3.61 -21.32
N PRO A 152 8.04 -3.57 -22.65
CA PRO A 152 9.16 -4.29 -23.27
C PRO A 152 10.54 -3.83 -22.83
N LYS A 153 10.68 -2.53 -22.49
CA LYS A 153 11.96 -1.94 -22.09
C LYS A 153 12.05 -1.85 -20.57
N VAL A 154 13.03 -2.55 -20.00
CA VAL A 154 13.40 -2.40 -18.58
C VAL A 154 14.08 -1.06 -18.36
N SER A 155 13.60 -0.34 -17.34
CA SER A 155 14.12 0.94 -16.89
C SER A 155 15.01 0.76 -15.66
N ASP A 156 16.11 1.50 -15.58
CA ASP A 156 16.87 1.63 -14.34
C ASP A 156 16.10 2.57 -13.39
N LEU A 157 15.67 2.04 -12.25
CA LEU A 157 14.92 2.80 -11.25
C LEU A 157 15.66 4.06 -10.78
N ARG A 158 17.00 4.02 -10.67
CA ARG A 158 17.79 5.15 -10.17
C ARG A 158 17.73 6.35 -11.12
N GLN A 159 17.59 6.10 -12.42
CA GLN A 159 17.43 7.15 -13.42
C GLN A 159 16.04 7.80 -13.40
N LEU A 160 15.07 7.16 -12.72
CA LEU A 160 13.71 7.66 -12.59
C LEU A 160 13.48 8.44 -11.31
N VAL A 161 14.46 8.47 -10.38
CA VAL A 161 14.34 9.18 -9.11
C VAL A 161 14.61 10.67 -9.33
N PRO A 162 13.61 11.55 -9.14
CA PRO A 162 13.84 12.99 -9.16
C PRO A 162 14.67 13.42 -7.96
N LEU A 163 15.45 14.51 -8.09
CA LEU A 163 16.29 15.01 -6.99
C LEU A 163 15.48 15.79 -5.95
N GLU A 164 14.50 16.57 -6.38
CA GLU A 164 13.78 17.52 -5.52
C GLU A 164 12.25 17.37 -5.57
N GLU A 165 11.71 16.84 -6.67
CA GLU A 165 10.27 16.67 -6.89
C GLU A 165 9.72 15.42 -6.19
N PRO A 166 8.42 15.42 -5.81
CA PRO A 166 7.73 14.21 -5.40
C PRO A 166 7.41 13.32 -6.60
N VAL A 167 7.36 12.02 -6.39
CA VAL A 167 6.98 11.04 -7.42
C VAL A 167 6.09 9.96 -6.83
N ALA A 168 5.02 9.63 -7.54
CA ALA A 168 4.10 8.57 -7.17
C ALA A 168 4.36 7.35 -8.05
N ILE A 169 4.59 6.20 -7.43
CA ILE A 169 4.76 4.92 -8.11
C ILE A 169 3.58 4.01 -7.75
N VAL A 170 2.88 3.54 -8.78
CA VAL A 170 1.72 2.64 -8.65
C VAL A 170 2.18 1.20 -8.83
N VAL A 171 1.91 0.38 -7.82
CA VAL A 171 2.28 -1.04 -7.77
C VAL A 171 1.01 -1.87 -7.60
N GLY A 172 0.80 -2.86 -8.47
CA GLY A 172 -0.35 -3.76 -8.38
C GLY A 172 -0.26 -4.67 -7.15
N ALA A 173 -1.30 -4.68 -6.33
CA ALA A 173 -1.43 -5.48 -5.11
C ALA A 173 -2.54 -6.55 -5.22
N PHE A 174 -2.74 -7.08 -6.43
CA PHE A 174 -3.69 -8.14 -6.79
C PHE A 174 -2.95 -9.44 -7.11
N ALA A 175 -3.69 -10.57 -7.14
CA ALA A 175 -3.12 -11.87 -7.49
C ALA A 175 -2.75 -11.95 -8.97
N HIS A 176 -3.68 -11.57 -9.84
CA HIS A 176 -3.50 -11.52 -11.29
C HIS A 176 -4.08 -10.21 -11.85
N GLY A 177 -3.49 -9.71 -12.93
CA GLY A 177 -3.91 -8.49 -13.60
C GLY A 177 -2.77 -7.57 -13.98
N SER A 178 -3.11 -6.33 -14.31
CA SER A 178 -2.17 -5.27 -14.65
C SER A 178 -2.66 -3.95 -14.09
N VAL A 179 -1.74 -3.10 -13.64
CA VAL A 179 -2.07 -1.73 -13.24
C VAL A 179 -2.67 -1.01 -14.45
N ASN A 180 -3.91 -0.55 -14.30
CA ASN A 180 -4.64 0.20 -15.31
C ASN A 180 -5.41 1.34 -14.62
N VAL A 181 -4.76 2.48 -14.48
CA VAL A 181 -5.30 3.67 -13.81
C VAL A 181 -5.09 4.89 -14.69
N ASP A 182 -6.09 5.77 -14.71
CA ASP A 182 -6.17 6.94 -15.59
C ASP A 182 -5.20 8.08 -15.22
N TYR A 183 -4.72 8.10 -13.98
CA TYR A 183 -3.84 9.16 -13.48
C TYR A 183 -2.34 8.90 -13.73
N THR A 184 -1.95 7.75 -14.27
CA THR A 184 -0.53 7.47 -14.59
C THR A 184 -0.13 8.10 -15.92
N GLU A 185 1.05 8.72 -15.95
CA GLU A 185 1.59 9.40 -17.13
C GLU A 185 2.42 8.46 -18.01
N LYS A 186 3.00 7.41 -17.40
CA LYS A 186 3.75 6.37 -18.11
C LYS A 186 3.77 5.07 -17.33
N MET A 187 3.98 3.98 -18.07
CA MET A 187 4.21 2.64 -17.53
C MET A 187 5.68 2.25 -17.69
N ILE A 188 6.27 1.62 -16.67
CA ILE A 188 7.64 1.11 -16.70
C ILE A 188 7.70 -0.37 -16.33
N SER A 189 8.68 -1.08 -16.88
CA SER A 189 9.16 -2.35 -16.34
C SER A 189 10.48 -2.11 -15.60
N ILE A 190 10.67 -2.79 -14.48
CA ILE A 190 11.88 -2.69 -13.64
C ILE A 190 12.70 -3.99 -13.61
N SER A 191 12.26 -5.03 -14.35
CA SER A 191 12.91 -6.33 -14.40
C SER A 191 12.47 -7.11 -15.64
N ASN A 192 13.37 -7.93 -16.19
CA ASN A 192 13.04 -8.91 -17.24
C ASN A 192 12.28 -10.13 -16.70
N TYR A 193 12.05 -10.20 -15.39
CA TYR A 193 11.32 -11.26 -14.71
C TYR A 193 10.07 -10.71 -14.04
N PRO A 194 8.95 -11.45 -14.03
CA PRO A 194 7.79 -11.07 -13.23
C PRO A 194 8.19 -11.06 -11.75
N LEU A 195 7.86 -9.96 -11.06
CA LEU A 195 8.19 -9.76 -9.65
C LEU A 195 6.93 -9.81 -8.80
N SER A 196 7.07 -10.22 -7.53
CA SER A 196 6.01 -9.97 -6.56
C SER A 196 5.88 -8.48 -6.27
N ALA A 197 4.69 -8.05 -5.84
CA ALA A 197 4.45 -6.66 -5.41
C ALA A 197 5.42 -6.25 -4.28
N ALA A 198 5.66 -7.14 -3.31
CA ALA A 198 6.56 -6.87 -2.19
C ALA A 198 8.02 -6.67 -2.64
N LEU A 199 8.52 -7.52 -3.54
CA LEU A 199 9.88 -7.36 -4.08
C LEU A 199 10.00 -6.10 -4.95
N THR A 200 8.94 -5.75 -5.68
CA THR A 200 8.86 -4.50 -6.45
C THR A 200 8.96 -3.30 -5.50
N CYS A 201 8.20 -3.30 -4.41
CA CYS A 201 8.27 -2.26 -3.37
C CYS A 201 9.68 -2.13 -2.80
N ALA A 202 10.33 -3.25 -2.44
CA ALA A 202 11.69 -3.23 -1.89
C ALA A 202 12.72 -2.65 -2.89
N LYS A 203 12.67 -3.06 -4.17
CA LYS A 203 13.56 -2.52 -5.21
C LYS A 203 13.35 -1.03 -5.43
N ILE A 204 12.11 -0.57 -5.41
CA ILE A 204 11.77 0.85 -5.53
C ILE A 204 12.38 1.60 -4.33
N THR A 205 12.08 1.21 -3.09
CA THR A 205 12.58 1.94 -1.92
C THR A 205 14.11 1.96 -1.89
N THR A 206 14.79 0.86 -2.20
CA THR A 206 16.26 0.81 -2.26
C THR A 206 16.84 1.76 -3.30
N ALA A 207 16.27 1.82 -4.51
CA ALA A 207 16.76 2.74 -5.53
C ALA A 207 16.62 4.22 -5.11
N PHE A 208 15.53 4.55 -4.42
CA PHE A 208 15.31 5.89 -3.88
C PHE A 208 16.26 6.20 -2.71
N GLU A 209 16.52 5.22 -1.84
CA GLU A 209 17.48 5.32 -0.73
C GLU A 209 18.89 5.64 -1.25
N GLU A 210 19.34 4.91 -2.28
CA GLU A 210 20.64 5.13 -2.92
C GLU A 210 20.77 6.55 -3.51
N VAL A 211 19.77 7.01 -4.29
CA VAL A 211 19.83 8.31 -4.96
C VAL A 211 19.65 9.48 -3.99
N TRP A 212 18.81 9.34 -2.97
CA TRP A 212 18.58 10.41 -1.99
C TRP A 212 19.56 10.43 -0.81
N GLY A 213 20.46 9.44 -0.74
CA GLY A 213 21.50 9.34 0.29
C GLY A 213 20.96 8.93 1.65
N VAL A 214 19.94 8.07 1.68
CA VAL A 214 19.38 7.50 2.92
C VAL A 214 20.09 6.17 3.19
N VAL A 215 21.08 6.19 4.07
CA VAL A 215 21.92 5.03 4.46
C VAL A 215 21.54 4.53 5.84
#